data_AF-A0AAF0U7G6-F1
#
_entry.id   AF-A0AAF0U7G6-F1
#
_cell.length_a   1.000
_cell.length_b   1.000
_cell.length_c   1.000
_cell.angle_alpha   90.00
_cell.angle_beta   90.00
_cell.angle_gamma   90.00
#
_symmetry.space_group_name_H-M   'P 1'
#
loop_
_entity.id
_entity.type
_entity.pdbx_description
1 polymer ?
#
loop_
_entity_poly.entity_id
_entity_poly.type
_entity_poly.pdbx_seq_one_letter_code
_entity_poly.pdbx_strand_id
1 'polypeptide(L)'
;MLIKFNTHGSKSAELARISSSPEKSTIEENTIVGMEDDFNTILDRLTAQTHELIVIPIIGMGGIGKTTLARKVYGDSFIRSRFDKHAWVTISEEYTNAS
;
A
#
# COMPACT_ATOMS: atom_id res chain seq x y z
N MET A 1 -13.04 0.23 -11.86
CA MET A 1 -11.92 1.04 -12.37
C MET A 1 -10.62 0.43 -11.86
N LEU A 2 -9.55 0.50 -12.66
CA LEU A 2 -8.24 -0.08 -12.40
C LEU A 2 -7.23 1.02 -12.09
N ILE A 3 -6.46 0.93 -11.01
CA ILE A 3 -5.32 1.83 -10.78
C ILE A 3 -4.10 1.23 -11.49
N LYS A 4 -3.59 1.97 -12.48
CA LYS A 4 -2.39 1.61 -13.24
C LYS A 4 -1.24 2.52 -12.81
N PHE A 5 -0.21 1.96 -12.19
CA PHE A 5 1.02 2.71 -11.95
C PHE A 5 1.80 2.92 -13.24
N ASN A 6 2.21 4.17 -13.50
CA ASN A 6 3.08 4.54 -14.61
C ASN A 6 4.30 5.30 -14.08
N THR A 7 5.52 4.88 -14.46
CA THR A 7 6.77 5.54 -14.04
C THR A 7 6.96 6.85 -14.81
N HIS A 8 7.05 7.98 -14.10
CA HIS A 8 7.79 9.15 -14.58
C HIS A 8 8.63 9.77 -13.46
N GLY A 9 9.95 9.73 -13.63
CA GLY A 9 10.89 10.66 -12.99
C GLY A 9 11.46 10.22 -11.65
N SER A 10 12.64 9.60 -11.72
CA SER A 10 13.53 9.28 -10.60
C SER A 10 13.92 10.52 -9.79
N LYS A 11 13.90 10.42 -8.46
CA LYS A 11 14.84 11.15 -7.59
C LYS A 11 15.49 10.15 -6.64
N SER A 12 16.81 10.00 -6.83
CA SER A 12 17.70 9.20 -6.00
C SER A 12 17.84 9.84 -4.63
N ALA A 13 17.77 9.04 -3.56
CA ALA A 13 18.16 9.46 -2.22
C ALA A 13 19.22 8.49 -1.67
N GLU A 14 20.26 9.11 -1.13
CA GLU A 14 21.53 8.57 -0.70
C GLU A 14 21.45 7.77 0.61
N LEU A 15 22.34 6.80 0.76
CA LEU A 15 22.38 5.78 1.82
C LEU A 15 22.79 6.36 3.19
N ALA A 16 21.99 6.11 4.24
CA ALA A 16 22.45 6.19 5.63
C ALA A 16 22.23 4.84 6.33
N ARG A 17 23.33 4.28 6.84
CA ARG A 17 23.44 2.98 7.51
C ARG A 17 22.72 3.00 8.87
N ILE A 18 21.96 1.96 9.21
CA ILE A 18 21.44 1.78 10.58
C ILE A 18 21.70 0.34 11.06
N SER A 19 22.22 0.26 12.29
CA SER A 19 22.68 -0.92 13.02
C SER A 19 21.54 -1.83 13.50
N SER A 20 21.85 -3.13 13.62
CA SER A 20 20.96 -4.20 14.06
C SER A 20 20.57 -4.11 15.55
N SER A 21 19.28 -4.00 15.85
CA SER A 21 18.67 -4.42 17.12
C SER A 21 17.19 -4.80 16.90
N PRO A 22 16.64 -5.86 17.53
CA PRO A 22 15.28 -6.31 17.30
C PRO A 22 14.33 -5.58 18.25
N GLU A 23 14.00 -4.32 17.95
CA GLU A 23 12.93 -3.60 18.64
C GLU A 23 11.82 -3.25 17.65
N LYS A 24 10.61 -3.71 18.02
CA LYS A 24 9.27 -3.31 17.56
C LYS A 24 9.32 -2.12 16.60
N SER A 25 9.23 -2.40 15.30
CA SER A 25 9.12 -1.36 14.27
C SER A 25 7.80 -0.62 14.48
N THR A 26 7.85 0.43 15.29
CA THR A 26 6.97 1.57 15.13
C THR A 26 7.14 1.93 13.66
N ILE A 27 6.11 1.65 12.86
CA ILE A 27 6.09 1.89 11.43
C ILE A 27 6.32 3.38 11.30
N GLU A 28 7.58 3.77 11.08
CA GLU A 28 7.97 5.12 10.75
C GLU A 28 7.03 5.55 9.63
N GLU A 29 6.47 6.76 9.77
CA GLU A 29 5.59 7.36 8.78
C GLU A 29 6.20 7.12 7.39
N ASN A 30 5.62 6.14 6.69
CA ASN A 30 6.02 5.72 5.36
C ASN A 30 5.66 6.89 4.45
N THR A 31 6.57 7.87 4.41
CA THR A 31 6.46 9.07 3.61
C THR A 31 6.61 8.63 2.16
N ILE A 32 5.52 8.13 1.59
CA ILE A 32 5.45 7.82 0.17
C ILE A 32 5.42 9.17 -0.55
N VAL A 33 6.48 9.42 -1.31
CA VAL A 33 6.62 10.55 -2.23
C VAL A 33 6.36 10.04 -3.64
N GLY A 34 5.60 10.80 -4.44
CA GLY A 34 5.34 10.49 -5.85
C GLY A 34 4.22 9.47 -6.09
N MET A 35 3.39 9.17 -5.08
CA MET A 35 2.16 8.38 -5.22
C MET A 35 0.96 9.06 -4.56
N GLU A 36 1.03 10.37 -4.33
CA GLU A 36 -0.01 11.14 -3.66
C GLU A 36 -1.33 11.08 -4.44
N ASP A 37 -1.27 11.17 -5.76
CA ASP A 37 -2.46 11.12 -6.62
C ASP A 37 -3.14 9.75 -6.56
N ASP A 38 -2.36 8.66 -6.61
CA ASP A 38 -2.87 7.30 -6.48
C ASP A 38 -3.44 7.06 -5.07
N PHE A 39 -2.78 7.57 -4.03
CA PHE A 39 -3.24 7.50 -2.65
C PHE A 39 -4.59 8.20 -2.47
N ASN A 40 -4.69 9.46 -2.93
CA ASN A 40 -5.92 10.25 -2.86
C ASN A 40 -7.06 9.59 -3.67
N THR A 41 -6.74 9.03 -4.84
CA THR A 41 -7.72 8.29 -5.64
C THR A 41 -8.30 7.09 -4.90
N ILE A 42 -7.49 6.36 -4.12
CA ILE A 42 -7.97 5.26 -3.29
C ILE A 42 -8.80 5.79 -2.12
N LEU A 43 -8.33 6.86 -1.46
CA LEU A 43 -8.99 7.49 -0.32
C LEU A 43 -10.41 7.95 -0.66
N ASP A 44 -10.57 8.66 -1.79
CA ASP A 44 -11.86 9.15 -2.27
C ASP A 44 -12.84 8.01 -2.53
N ARG A 45 -12.36 6.90 -3.07
CA ARG A 45 -13.18 5.71 -3.33
C ARG A 45 -13.60 5.00 -2.05
N LEU A 46 -12.68 4.83 -1.11
CA LEU A 46 -12.98 4.19 0.18
C LEU A 46 -13.92 5.02 1.06
N THR A 47 -13.99 6.33 0.81
CA THR A 47 -14.83 7.25 1.58
C THR A 47 -16.08 7.73 0.85
N ALA A 48 -16.29 7.26 -0.38
CA ALA A 48 -17.53 7.45 -1.11
C ALA A 48 -18.70 6.84 -0.30
N GLN A 49 -19.76 7.61 -0.10
CA GLN A 49 -20.97 7.13 0.58
C GLN A 49 -21.76 6.23 -0.37
N THR A 50 -21.44 4.94 -0.37
CA THR A 50 -22.18 3.91 -1.10
C THR A 50 -22.43 2.71 -0.19
N HIS A 51 -23.56 2.03 -0.40
CA HIS A 51 -23.90 0.77 0.27
C HIS A 51 -23.38 -0.45 -0.49
N GLU A 52 -22.75 -0.25 -1.65
CA GLU A 52 -22.25 -1.33 -2.49
C GLU A 52 -20.83 -1.76 -2.09
N LEU A 53 -20.51 -3.04 -2.36
CA LEU A 53 -19.16 -3.56 -2.21
C LEU A 53 -18.22 -2.92 -3.25
N ILE A 54 -17.16 -2.27 -2.79
CA ILE A 54 -16.13 -1.67 -3.65
C ILE A 54 -14.89 -2.56 -3.67
N VAL A 55 -14.41 -2.87 -4.88
CA VAL A 55 -13.12 -3.55 -5.10
C VAL A 55 -12.17 -2.58 -5.82
N ILE A 56 -10.98 -2.35 -5.24
CA ILE A 56 -9.96 -1.44 -5.78
C ILE A 56 -8.69 -2.24 -6.12
N PRO A 57 -8.52 -2.69 -7.37
CA PRO A 57 -7.32 -3.40 -7.81
C PRO A 57 -6.16 -2.43 -8.05
N ILE A 58 -4.98 -2.79 -7.53
CA ILE A 58 -3.73 -2.05 -7.70
C ILE A 58 -2.81 -2.83 -8.63
N ILE A 59 -2.57 -2.32 -9.85
CA ILE A 59 -1.83 -3.05 -10.90
C ILE A 59 -0.62 -2.25 -11.38
N GLY A 60 0.48 -2.96 -11.61
CA GLY A 60 1.74 -2.39 -12.06
C GLY A 60 2.88 -3.40 -12.02
N MET A 61 4.02 -3.03 -12.57
CA MET A 61 5.23 -3.85 -12.65
C MET A 61 5.71 -4.34 -11.27
N GLY A 62 6.51 -5.41 -11.27
CA GLY A 62 7.22 -5.85 -10.07
C GLY A 62 8.09 -4.72 -9.49
N GLY A 63 8.15 -4.60 -8.16
CA GLY A 63 8.98 -3.59 -7.49
C GLY A 63 8.46 -2.14 -7.54
N ILE A 64 7.36 -1.83 -8.25
CA ILE A 64 6.85 -0.44 -8.39
C ILE A 64 6.23 0.15 -7.11
N GLY A 65 6.14 -0.63 -6.01
CA GLY A 65 5.62 -0.15 -4.73
C GLY A 65 4.10 -0.32 -4.51
N LYS A 66 3.44 -1.22 -5.25
CA LYS A 66 2.00 -1.54 -5.06
C LYS A 66 1.63 -1.85 -3.60
N THR A 67 2.38 -2.77 -2.97
CA THR A 67 2.18 -3.17 -1.58
C THR A 67 2.48 -2.01 -0.62
N THR A 68 3.42 -1.13 -0.97
CA THR A 68 3.74 0.08 -0.21
C THR A 68 2.56 1.03 -0.19
N LEU A 69 1.94 1.31 -1.35
CA LEU A 69 0.73 2.14 -1.44
C LEU A 69 -0.43 1.53 -0.63
N ALA A 70 -0.70 0.24 -0.82
CA ALA A 70 -1.74 -0.46 -0.08
C ALA A 70 -1.53 -0.40 1.44
N ARG A 71 -0.28 -0.55 1.90
CA ARG A 71 0.05 -0.40 3.33
C ARG A 71 -0.15 1.01 3.85
N LYS A 72 0.17 2.04 3.07
CA LYS A 72 -0.09 3.44 3.47
C LYS A 72 -1.59 3.70 3.64
N VAL A 73 -2.40 3.26 2.68
CA VAL A 73 -3.87 3.36 2.79
C VAL A 73 -4.40 2.57 3.99
N TYR A 74 -3.93 1.35 4.21
CA TYR A 74 -4.37 0.52 5.33
C TYR A 74 -4.00 1.11 6.70
N GLY A 75 -2.84 1.76 6.79
CA GLY A 75 -2.32 2.38 8.01
C GLY A 75 -2.89 3.78 8.28
N ASP A 76 -3.51 4.42 7.28
CA ASP A 76 -4.04 5.77 7.38
C ASP A 76 -5.09 5.88 8.51
N SER A 77 -4.92 6.86 9.39
CA SER A 77 -5.74 6.99 10.60
C SER A 77 -7.20 7.34 10.26
N PHE A 78 -7.42 8.13 9.21
CA PHE A 78 -8.75 8.49 8.75
C PHE A 78 -9.46 7.28 8.15
N ILE A 79 -8.80 6.50 7.28
CA ILE A 79 -9.33 5.22 6.78
C ILE A 79 -9.68 4.28 7.93
N ARG A 80 -8.76 4.08 8.87
CA ARG A 80 -9.00 3.18 10.02
C ARG A 80 -10.19 3.60 10.87
N SER A 81 -10.47 4.90 10.98
CA SER A 81 -11.64 5.39 11.72
C SER A 81 -12.98 5.19 10.99
N ARG A 82 -12.95 4.95 9.67
CA ARG A 82 -14.16 4.75 8.84
C ARG A 82 -14.67 3.32 8.80
N PHE A 83 -13.82 2.34 9.12
CA PHE A 83 -14.18 0.93 9.08
C PHE A 83 -14.11 0.31 10.46
N ASP A 84 -15.20 -0.28 10.94
CA ASP A 84 -15.25 -0.97 12.23
C ASP A 84 -14.24 -2.12 12.31
N LYS A 85 -13.94 -2.73 11.16
CA LYS A 85 -13.03 -3.86 11.01
C LYS A 85 -12.18 -3.69 9.77
N HIS A 86 -10.94 -4.13 9.88
CA HIS A 86 -9.98 -4.15 8.79
C HIS A 86 -9.04 -5.34 8.98
N ALA A 87 -8.59 -5.92 7.87
CA ALA A 87 -7.69 -7.06 7.87
C ALA A 87 -6.66 -6.90 6.75
N TRP A 88 -5.44 -7.41 6.99
CA TRP A 88 -4.38 -7.51 6.01
C TRP A 88 -3.98 -8.97 5.87
N VAL A 89 -4.02 -9.49 4.65
CA VAL A 89 -3.65 -10.89 4.35
C VAL A 89 -2.62 -10.88 3.22
N THR A 90 -1.58 -11.69 3.38
CA THR A 90 -0.62 -11.99 2.31
C THR A 90 -0.91 -13.39 1.80
N ILE A 91 -1.20 -13.52 0.51
CA ILE A 91 -1.36 -14.82 -0.16
C ILE A 91 -0.13 -15.01 -1.05
N SER A 92 0.67 -16.03 -0.76
CA SER A 92 1.73 -16.50 -1.65
C SER A 92 1.21 -17.70 -2.44
N GLU A 93 1.64 -17.86 -3.68
CA GLU A 93 1.48 -19.14 -4.37
C GLU A 93 2.28 -20.20 -3.61
N GLU A 94 1.60 -21.20 -3.04
CA GLU A 94 2.27 -22.41 -2.57
C GLU A 94 2.63 -23.24 -3.80
N TYR A 95 3.93 -23.38 -4.07
CA TYR A 95 4.42 -24.27 -5.12
C TYR A 95 4.27 -25.72 -4.64
N THR A 96 3.05 -26.27 -4.72
CA THR A 96 2.81 -27.69 -4.45
C THR A 96 3.32 -28.50 -5.64
N ASN A 97 4.62 -28.83 -5.64
CA ASN A 97 5.11 -29.97 -6.40
C ASN A 97 4.76 -31.24 -5.61
N ALA A 98 3.54 -31.73 -5.78
CA ALA A 98 3.25 -33.13 -5.48
C ALA A 98 3.55 -33.94 -6.74
N SER A 99 4.77 -34.48 -6.79
CA SER A 99 5.18 -35.54 -7.72
C SER A 99 5.38 -36.82 -6.92
#